data_AF-A0A1G5KLK9-F1
#
_entry.id   AF-A0A1G5KLK9-F1
#
_cell.length_a   1.000
_cell.length_b   1.000
_cell.length_c   1.000
_cell.angle_alpha   90.00
_cell.angle_beta   90.00
_cell.angle_gamma   90.00
#
_symmetry.space_group_name_H-M   'P 1'
#
loop_
_entity.id
_entity.type
_entity.pdbx_description
1 polymer ?
#
loop_
_entity_poly.entity_id
_entity_poly.type
_entity_poly.pdbx_seq_one_letter_code
_entity_poly.pdbx_strand_id
1 'polypeptide(L)'
;MPPGTFAVDPEPSGPPYVLDESSGFLVESGPSGTIVLNPDDGLGLEEHPDISMRRGYCCGMDGEWGPNLVCKCGAIIATLYSDCYQVQEVRLQPDAVERCE
;
A
#
# COMPACT_ATOMS: atom_id res chain seq x y z
N MET A 1 -10.45 -7.01 1.23
CA MET A 1 -10.81 -7.51 -0.12
C MET A 1 -11.04 -9.02 -0.06
N PRO A 2 -12.11 -9.61 -0.63
CA PRO A 2 -12.22 -11.07 -0.76
C PRO A 2 -11.06 -11.66 -1.58
N PRO A 3 -10.47 -12.81 -1.20
CA PRO A 3 -9.42 -13.44 -2.00
C PRO A 3 -9.85 -13.69 -3.46
N GLY A 4 -8.91 -13.52 -4.39
CA GLY A 4 -9.16 -13.68 -5.84
C GLY A 4 -9.92 -12.53 -6.48
N THR A 5 -10.08 -11.39 -5.79
CA THR A 5 -10.72 -10.18 -6.31
C THR A 5 -9.86 -8.96 -6.06
N PHE A 6 -10.11 -7.89 -6.82
CA PHE A 6 -9.47 -6.60 -6.61
C PHE A 6 -10.50 -5.47 -6.73
N ALA A 7 -10.15 -4.32 -6.16
CA ALA A 7 -10.84 -3.06 -6.43
C ALA A 7 -9.83 -1.97 -6.77
N VAL A 8 -10.28 -0.95 -7.48
CA VAL A 8 -9.53 0.29 -7.66
C VAL A 8 -10.13 1.30 -6.69
N ASP A 9 -9.32 1.78 -5.74
CA ASP A 9 -9.74 2.80 -4.79
C ASP A 9 -9.43 4.19 -5.37
N PRO A 10 -10.45 5.03 -5.66
CA PRO A 10 -10.24 6.33 -6.26
C PRO A 10 -9.57 7.33 -5.31
N GLU A 11 -9.62 7.11 -4.00
CA GLU A 11 -9.08 8.07 -3.03
C GLU A 11 -7.54 8.00 -2.98
N PRO A 12 -6.86 9.12 -2.66
CA PRO A 12 -5.44 9.12 -2.34
C PRO A 12 -5.13 8.16 -1.19
N SER A 13 -4.00 7.45 -1.26
CA SER A 13 -3.59 6.58 -0.16
C SER A 13 -2.10 6.66 0.16
N GLY A 14 -1.79 6.63 1.46
CA GLY A 14 -0.43 6.71 1.99
C GLY A 14 0.23 8.08 1.82
N PRO A 15 1.57 8.15 1.94
CA PRO A 15 2.31 9.41 1.87
C PRO A 15 2.36 10.01 0.44
N PRO A 16 2.54 11.34 0.32
CA PRO A 16 2.76 12.28 1.42
C PRO A 16 1.51 12.52 2.26
N TYR A 17 1.70 12.80 3.54
CA TYR A 17 0.63 13.25 4.42
C TYR A 17 0.61 14.78 4.45
N VAL A 18 -0.52 15.39 4.11
CA VAL A 18 -0.67 16.84 4.00
C VAL A 18 -1.66 17.35 5.04
N LEU A 19 -1.44 18.55 5.57
CA LEU A 19 -2.37 19.16 6.50
C LEU A 19 -3.62 19.60 5.75
N ASP A 20 -4.75 19.01 6.10
CA ASP A 20 -6.05 19.53 5.70
C ASP A 20 -6.42 20.67 6.65
N GLU A 21 -6.28 21.91 6.18
CA GLU A 21 -6.57 23.13 6.94
C GLU A 21 -8.01 23.18 7.48
N SER A 22 -8.96 22.48 6.83
CA SER A 22 -10.36 22.50 7.25
C SER A 22 -10.62 21.65 8.49
N SER A 23 -9.95 20.50 8.60
CA SER A 23 -10.09 19.58 9.73
C SER A 23 -8.98 19.73 10.77
N GLY A 24 -7.84 20.30 10.39
CA GLY A 24 -6.63 20.40 11.23
C GLY A 24 -5.87 19.09 11.37
N PHE A 25 -6.20 18.07 10.57
CA PHE A 25 -5.54 16.75 10.59
C PHE A 25 -4.64 16.56 9.37
N LEU A 26 -3.61 15.72 9.54
CA LEU A 26 -2.86 15.19 8.40
C LEU A 26 -3.72 14.14 7.69
N VAL A 27 -3.84 14.28 6.38
CA VAL A 27 -4.58 13.36 5.51
C VAL A 27 -3.66 12.75 4.46
N GLU A 28 -4.01 11.56 4.00
CA GLU A 28 -3.29 10.87 2.93
C GLU A 28 -3.39 11.67 1.62
N SER A 29 -2.26 11.87 0.96
CA SER A 29 -2.17 12.56 -0.33
C SER A 29 -1.20 11.86 -1.28
N GLY A 30 -0.99 10.56 -1.07
CA GLY A 30 -0.32 9.68 -2.02
C GLY A 30 -1.14 9.45 -3.29
N PRO A 31 -0.73 8.48 -4.12
CA PRO A 31 -1.41 8.19 -5.38
C PRO A 31 -2.87 7.80 -5.18
N SER A 32 -3.73 8.35 -6.03
CA SER A 32 -5.12 7.93 -6.19
C SER A 32 -5.23 6.77 -7.18
N GLY A 33 -6.29 5.97 -7.10
CA GLY A 33 -6.50 4.87 -8.03
C GLY A 33 -5.68 3.62 -7.71
N THR A 34 -5.22 3.47 -6.47
CA THR A 34 -4.48 2.28 -6.03
C THR A 34 -5.31 1.01 -6.21
N ILE A 35 -4.65 -0.10 -6.57
CA ILE A 35 -5.32 -1.39 -6.75
C ILE A 35 -5.24 -2.17 -5.44
N VAL A 36 -6.40 -2.35 -4.79
CA VAL A 36 -6.53 -3.02 -3.51
C VAL A 36 -6.73 -4.52 -3.72
N LEU A 37 -5.85 -5.30 -3.11
CA LEU A 37 -5.86 -6.76 -3.12
C LEU A 37 -6.04 -7.32 -1.71
N ASN A 38 -6.45 -8.58 -1.62
CA ASN A 38 -6.27 -9.33 -0.39
C ASN A 38 -4.75 -9.55 -0.16
N PRO A 39 -4.23 -9.46 1.08
CA PRO A 39 -2.82 -9.75 1.35
C PRO A 39 -2.35 -11.11 0.84
N ASP A 40 -3.22 -12.13 0.85
CA ASP A 40 -2.90 -13.48 0.37
C ASP A 40 -2.81 -13.58 -1.16
N ASP A 41 -3.32 -12.58 -1.90
CA ASP A 41 -3.27 -12.53 -3.37
C ASP A 41 -1.95 -11.93 -3.90
N GLY A 42 -1.09 -11.37 -3.02
CA GLY A 42 0.20 -10.76 -3.35
C GLY A 42 1.31 -11.76 -3.70
N LEU A 43 1.00 -12.82 -4.45
CA LEU A 43 1.92 -13.92 -4.71
C LEU A 43 3.17 -13.46 -5.47
N GLY A 44 4.34 -13.72 -4.88
CA GLY A 44 5.64 -13.41 -5.50
C GLY A 44 6.09 -11.96 -5.30
N LEU A 45 5.39 -11.18 -4.47
CA LEU A 45 5.92 -9.94 -3.92
C LEU A 45 6.92 -10.25 -2.81
N GLU A 46 7.99 -9.46 -2.73
CA GLU A 46 9.02 -9.55 -1.71
C GLU A 46 9.05 -8.25 -0.89
N GLU A 47 9.58 -8.30 0.33
CA GLU A 47 9.69 -7.10 1.16
C GLU A 47 10.75 -6.13 0.61
N HIS A 48 10.45 -4.83 0.67
CA HIS A 48 11.32 -3.77 0.17
C HIS A 48 12.73 -3.81 0.78
N PRO A 49 13.84 -3.85 0.01
CA PRO A 49 15.20 -4.08 0.55
C PRO A 49 15.64 -3.12 1.67
N ASP A 50 15.16 -1.87 1.62
CA ASP A 50 15.32 -0.93 2.73
C ASP A 50 14.38 -1.27 3.89
N ILE A 51 14.95 -1.70 5.03
CA ILE A 51 14.22 -2.05 6.25
C ILE A 51 13.44 -0.88 6.85
N SER A 52 13.81 0.36 6.55
CA SER A 52 13.08 1.53 7.03
C SER A 52 11.68 1.65 6.41
N MET A 53 11.46 1.07 5.22
CA MET A 53 10.15 1.02 4.57
C MET A 53 9.25 -0.08 5.15
N ARG A 54 9.82 -1.08 5.83
CA ARG A 54 9.08 -2.22 6.41
C ARG A 54 8.60 -1.98 7.84
N ARG A 55 8.46 -0.70 8.21
CA ARG A 55 8.08 -0.31 9.57
C ARG A 55 6.63 -0.62 9.83
N GLY A 56 6.34 -0.70 11.12
CA GLY A 56 5.11 -1.17 11.71
C GLY A 56 5.21 -1.06 13.22
N TYR A 57 4.08 -1.18 13.90
CA TYR A 57 4.04 -1.15 15.35
C TYR A 57 3.91 -2.56 15.93
N CYS A 58 2.70 -3.08 16.03
CA CYS A 58 2.44 -4.23 16.89
C CYS A 58 2.58 -5.57 16.16
N CYS A 59 1.99 -5.68 14.97
CA CYS A 59 1.77 -6.99 14.33
C CYS A 59 2.23 -7.09 12.88
N GLY A 60 2.58 -5.99 12.22
CA GLY A 60 2.89 -6.00 10.80
C GLY A 60 3.27 -4.62 10.30
N MET A 61 3.45 -4.50 8.99
CA MET A 61 3.83 -3.24 8.35
C MET A 61 2.66 -2.25 8.33
N ASP A 62 2.93 -0.98 8.62
CA ASP A 62 1.89 0.05 8.73
C ASP A 62 1.71 0.89 7.47
N GLY A 63 2.65 0.81 6.51
CA GLY A 63 2.62 1.57 5.26
C GLY A 63 2.89 3.07 5.40
N GLU A 64 3.27 3.56 6.59
CA GLU A 64 3.46 4.99 6.87
C GLU A 64 4.51 5.63 5.95
N TRP A 65 5.54 4.86 5.59
CA TRP A 65 6.65 5.33 4.75
C TRP A 65 6.43 5.07 3.26
N GLY A 66 5.25 4.58 2.89
CA GLY A 66 4.86 4.30 1.51
C GLY A 66 5.17 2.85 1.10
N PRO A 67 5.41 2.60 -0.21
CA PRO A 67 5.58 1.27 -0.74
C PRO A 67 6.66 0.45 -0.04
N ASN A 68 6.25 -0.71 0.49
CA ASN A 68 7.08 -1.60 1.30
C ASN A 68 7.18 -3.02 0.71
N LEU A 69 6.64 -3.23 -0.49
CA LEU A 69 6.78 -4.45 -1.29
C LEU A 69 7.38 -4.17 -2.66
N VAL A 70 8.19 -5.12 -3.13
CA VAL A 70 8.85 -5.13 -4.44
C VAL A 70 8.44 -6.35 -5.26
N CYS A 71 8.47 -6.21 -6.58
CA CYS A 71 8.45 -7.32 -7.51
C CYS A 71 9.80 -8.06 -7.48
N LYS A 72 9.84 -9.33 -7.92
CA LYS A 72 11.09 -10.11 -8.06
C LYS A 72 12.17 -9.43 -8.90
N CYS A 73 11.80 -8.53 -9.81
CA CYS A 73 12.77 -7.74 -10.59
C CYS A 73 13.37 -6.56 -9.80
N GLY A 74 12.93 -6.32 -8.57
CA GLY A 74 13.34 -5.23 -7.69
C GLY A 74 12.50 -3.95 -7.82
N ALA A 75 11.52 -3.90 -8.71
CA ALA A 75 10.63 -2.74 -8.84
C ALA A 75 9.77 -2.58 -7.59
N ILE A 76 9.70 -1.37 -7.04
CA ILE A 76 8.85 -1.02 -5.91
C ILE A 76 7.43 -0.81 -6.43
N ILE A 77 6.49 -1.66 -6.03
CA ILE A 77 5.18 -1.72 -6.70
C ILE A 77 3.98 -1.67 -5.76
N ALA A 78 4.16 -1.83 -4.44
CA ALA A 78 3.01 -1.91 -3.55
C ALA A 78 3.31 -1.53 -2.10
N THR A 79 2.25 -1.14 -1.39
CA THR A 79 2.22 -0.99 0.07
C THR A 79 1.37 -2.11 0.67
N LEU A 80 1.95 -2.90 1.56
CA LEU A 80 1.23 -3.80 2.44
C LEU A 80 0.89 -3.07 3.75
N TYR A 81 -0.39 -3.06 4.07
CA TYR A 81 -0.92 -2.73 5.37
C TYR A 81 -1.24 -4.05 6.07
N SER A 82 -0.47 -4.40 7.10
CA SER A 82 -0.65 -5.64 7.85
C SER A 82 -0.63 -5.46 9.37
N ASP A 83 -0.43 -4.24 9.87
CA ASP A 83 -0.59 -3.97 11.30
C ASP A 83 -2.05 -4.13 11.76
N CYS A 84 -2.25 -4.52 13.01
CA CYS A 84 -3.53 -5.05 13.51
C CYS A 84 -4.60 -3.97 13.79
N TYR A 85 -4.23 -2.69 13.79
CA TYR A 85 -5.15 -1.59 14.08
C TYR A 85 -5.83 -1.02 12.82
N GLN A 86 -5.45 -1.50 11.64
CA GLN A 86 -5.92 -1.00 10.36
C GLN A 86 -6.45 -2.12 9.45
N VAL A 87 -7.05 -1.75 8.33
CA VAL A 87 -7.51 -2.72 7.34
C VAL A 87 -6.29 -3.42 6.75
N GLN A 88 -6.32 -4.75 6.74
CA GLN A 88 -5.24 -5.55 6.19
C GLN A 88 -5.42 -5.73 4.68
N GLU A 89 -4.55 -5.11 3.90
CA GLU A 89 -4.64 -5.06 2.44
C GLU A 89 -3.31 -4.76 1.78
N VAL A 90 -3.19 -5.16 0.51
CA VAL A 90 -2.10 -4.74 -0.36
C VAL A 90 -2.65 -3.70 -1.32
N ARG A 91 -1.97 -2.57 -1.44
CA ARG A 91 -2.26 -1.51 -2.40
C ARG A 91 -1.15 -1.44 -3.44
N LEU A 92 -1.41 -1.91 -4.66
CA LEU A 92 -0.49 -1.74 -5.78
C LEU A 92 -0.50 -0.29 -6.25
N GLN A 93 0.67 0.22 -6.60
CA GLN A 93 0.84 1.54 -7.18
C GLN A 93 0.26 1.56 -8.60
N PRO A 94 -0.63 2.53 -8.93
CA PRO A 94 -1.40 2.51 -10.18
C PRO A 94 -0.56 2.63 -11.43
N ASP A 95 0.64 3.20 -11.33
CA ASP A 95 1.60 3.40 -12.41
C ASP A 95 2.68 2.30 -12.48
N ALA A 96 2.73 1.41 -11.49
CA ALA A 96 3.73 0.35 -11.40
C ALA A 96 3.25 -1.01 -11.95
N VAL A 97 1.94 -1.14 -12.21
CA VAL A 97 1.33 -2.38 -12.70
C VAL A 97 0.31 -2.08 -13.79
N GLU A 98 0.15 -3.01 -14.72
CA GLU A 98 -0.91 -2.99 -15.72
C GLU A 98 -1.73 -4.27 -15.63
N ARG A 99 -3.02 -4.17 -15.98
CA ARG A 99 -3.86 -5.35 -16.07
C ARG A 99 -3.58 -6.06 -17.40
N CYS A 100 -3.02 -7.26 -17.32
CA CYS A 100 -2.94 -8.14 -18.49
C CYS A 100 -4.34 -8.57 -18.91
N GLU A 101 -4.63 -8.49 -20.21
CA GLU A 101 -5.85 -9.02 -20.82
C GLU A 101 -5.76 -10.54 -21.06
#